data_AF-A0A2B4S2Z7-F1
#
_entry.id   AF-A0A2B4S2Z7-F1
#
_cell.length_a   1.000
_cell.length_b   1.000
_cell.length_c   1.000
_cell.angle_alpha   90.00
_cell.angle_beta   90.00
_cell.angle_gamma   90.00
#
_symmetry.space_group_name_H-M   'P 1'
#
loop_
_entity.id
_entity.type
_entity.pdbx_description
1 polymer ?
#
loop_
_entity_poly.entity_id
_entity_poly.type
_entity_poly.pdbx_seq_one_letter_code
_entity_poly.pdbx_strand_id
1 'polypeptide(L)'
;MAFTESPESWSTTVVSLKVVKCLYPGSLVPFVLNSSYSQEFPGVFYLPIEPESENEGEVARVDNLFKNSSVGQSVFIPYVEQRVLAKFENRLPEEITPDDISECREKLLKTWWSSKWSARAQESLPWPCFEGKMKSQVENDFISLMKWIAVVKAPMDKGVAFRKVKLASDSRVVPVDVADDFPEFKTAFHMMVFAKMLARQTDDPKTGVGAVIVKGRVPEIVSLGWNGFPSKALYGEFPRASDDDNALQKKFPYVIHAEQNALLVRNVKDLTDGILFLTKPPCDECAPMIKLSGVNTIVIGEKIKESQGGELSYKLIKEYIGNGIITCYQMETTKTPAKRLASDPETRKRLKSS
;
A
#
# COMPACT_ATOMS: atom_id res chain seq x y z
N MET A 1 -42.00 9.90 -20.66
CA MET A 1 -41.79 11.27 -21.21
C MET A 1 -41.44 12.14 -20.03
N ALA A 2 -40.35 12.91 -20.11
CA ALA A 2 -39.80 13.80 -19.08
C ALA A 2 -39.15 13.08 -17.87
N PHE A 3 -37.97 13.44 -17.36
CA PHE A 3 -36.88 14.34 -17.76
C PHE A 3 -35.75 14.17 -16.73
N THR A 4 -34.49 14.42 -17.16
CA THR A 4 -33.33 14.94 -16.36
C THR A 4 -32.76 14.07 -15.20
N GLU A 5 -31.45 13.91 -14.94
CA GLU A 5 -30.28 14.81 -15.04
C GLU A 5 -28.96 14.01 -15.22
N SER A 6 -28.00 14.62 -15.93
CA SER A 6 -26.54 14.34 -15.89
C SER A 6 -25.86 15.19 -14.79
N PRO A 7 -24.52 15.24 -14.64
CA PRO A 7 -23.44 14.24 -14.51
C PRO A 7 -22.62 14.49 -13.21
N GLU A 8 -21.46 13.83 -13.05
CA GLU A 8 -20.43 14.07 -12.00
C GLU A 8 -20.75 13.40 -10.64
N SER A 9 -19.87 12.67 -9.94
CA SER A 9 -18.44 12.89 -9.77
C SER A 9 -17.82 11.68 -9.02
N TRP A 10 -16.84 11.03 -9.66
CA TRP A 10 -15.64 10.35 -9.14
C TRP A 10 -15.71 9.23 -8.08
N SER A 11 -15.40 8.00 -8.53
CA SER A 11 -15.08 6.85 -7.67
C SER A 11 -13.71 6.27 -8.05
N THR A 12 -12.77 6.29 -7.11
CA THR A 12 -11.44 5.69 -7.24
C THR A 12 -11.45 4.34 -6.55
N THR A 13 -11.01 3.28 -7.24
CA THR A 13 -10.17 2.17 -6.73
C THR A 13 -10.28 0.97 -7.68
N VAL A 14 -9.29 0.82 -8.55
CA VAL A 14 -8.79 -0.49 -8.99
C VAL A 14 -7.29 -0.35 -9.28
N VAL A 15 -6.45 -0.96 -8.44
CA VAL A 15 -5.04 -1.21 -8.72
C VAL A 15 -4.71 -2.58 -8.15
N SER A 16 -4.16 -3.48 -8.97
CA SER A 16 -3.03 -4.38 -8.63
C SER A 16 -3.10 -5.72 -9.36
N LEU A 17 -2.49 -5.77 -10.54
CA LEU A 17 -2.02 -7.02 -11.16
C LEU A 17 -0.56 -6.92 -11.63
N LYS A 18 -0.07 -5.71 -11.91
CA LYS A 18 1.34 -5.45 -12.24
C LYS A 18 2.06 -4.47 -11.29
N VAL A 19 1.35 -3.70 -10.45
CA VAL A 19 1.97 -2.78 -9.46
C VAL A 19 2.72 -3.54 -8.36
N VAL A 20 2.18 -4.69 -7.92
CA VAL A 20 2.87 -5.58 -6.97
C VAL A 20 4.17 -6.12 -7.59
N LYS A 21 4.16 -6.43 -8.89
CA LYS A 21 5.34 -6.90 -9.63
C LYS A 21 6.36 -5.78 -9.88
N CYS A 22 5.89 -4.54 -10.10
CA CYS A 22 6.72 -3.33 -10.12
C CYS A 22 7.45 -3.07 -8.79
N LEU A 23 6.84 -3.47 -7.68
CA LEU A 23 7.46 -3.40 -6.35
C LEU A 23 8.34 -4.64 -6.10
N TYR A 24 7.94 -5.83 -6.51
CA TYR A 24 8.69 -7.06 -6.25
C TYR A 24 9.10 -7.80 -7.55
N PRO A 25 10.25 -7.44 -8.15
CA PRO A 25 10.80 -8.18 -9.29
C PRO A 25 11.33 -9.51 -8.77
N GLY A 26 10.58 -10.59 -8.98
CA GLY A 26 10.96 -11.94 -8.53
C GLY A 26 9.83 -12.96 -8.42
N SER A 27 8.56 -12.56 -8.50
CA SER A 27 7.44 -13.50 -8.41
C SER A 27 6.44 -13.35 -9.57
N LEU A 28 6.29 -14.43 -10.35
CA LEU A 28 5.17 -14.64 -11.27
C LEU A 28 3.94 -14.98 -10.43
N VAL A 29 3.24 -13.98 -9.89
CA VAL A 29 1.97 -14.19 -9.20
C VAL A 29 0.81 -13.81 -10.12
N PRO A 30 0.00 -14.76 -10.61
CA PRO A 30 -1.29 -14.43 -11.19
C PRO A 30 -2.25 -14.04 -10.06
N PHE A 31 -2.73 -12.79 -10.03
CA PHE A 31 -3.60 -12.31 -8.95
C PHE A 31 -4.86 -11.62 -9.47
N VAL A 32 -5.95 -12.36 -9.67
CA VAL A 32 -7.24 -11.77 -10.05
C VAL A 32 -7.98 -11.39 -8.77
N LEU A 33 -8.06 -10.09 -8.45
CA LEU A 33 -9.03 -9.59 -7.47
C LEU A 33 -10.40 -9.49 -8.16
N ASN A 34 -11.34 -10.25 -7.63
CA ASN A 34 -12.68 -10.38 -8.18
C ASN A 34 -13.45 -9.04 -8.03
N SER A 35 -13.62 -8.31 -9.14
CA SER A 35 -14.61 -7.23 -9.25
C SER A 35 -16.00 -7.83 -9.06
N SER A 36 -16.67 -7.49 -7.96
CA SER A 36 -18.07 -7.87 -7.76
C SER A 36 -19.07 -6.84 -8.31
N TYR A 37 -18.61 -5.83 -9.06
CA TYR A 37 -19.47 -4.86 -9.74
C TYR A 37 -19.07 -4.65 -11.20
N SER A 38 -19.11 -5.75 -11.94
CA SER A 38 -19.38 -5.74 -13.37
C SER A 38 -20.25 -6.96 -13.64
N GLN A 39 -21.56 -6.76 -13.77
CA GLN A 39 -22.43 -7.85 -14.24
C GLN A 39 -22.19 -8.14 -15.73
N GLU A 40 -21.27 -7.45 -16.40
CA GLU A 40 -20.95 -7.74 -17.81
C GLU A 40 -19.46 -8.02 -18.10
N PHE A 41 -18.45 -7.28 -17.60
CA PHE A 41 -17.04 -7.67 -17.84
C PHE A 41 -16.08 -7.19 -16.74
N PRO A 42 -15.32 -8.08 -16.06
CA PRO A 42 -14.18 -7.65 -15.26
C PRO A 42 -13.09 -7.18 -16.23
N GLY A 43 -12.50 -5.99 -16.06
CA GLY A 43 -11.44 -5.48 -16.93
C GLY A 43 -10.05 -5.92 -16.48
N VAL A 44 -9.17 -6.31 -17.40
CA VAL A 44 -7.73 -6.51 -17.12
C VAL A 44 -6.95 -5.21 -17.30
N PHE A 45 -6.13 -4.87 -16.31
CA PHE A 45 -5.19 -3.75 -16.41
C PHE A 45 -3.94 -4.20 -17.12
N TYR A 46 -3.71 -3.68 -18.32
CA TYR A 46 -2.46 -3.88 -19.01
C TYR A 46 -1.57 -2.66 -18.74
N LEU A 47 -0.71 -2.75 -17.72
CA LEU A 47 0.34 -1.75 -17.56
C LEU A 47 1.30 -1.87 -18.74
N PRO A 48 1.71 -0.74 -19.34
CA PRO A 48 2.64 -0.72 -20.45
C PRO A 48 4.06 -0.91 -19.91
N ILE A 49 4.34 -1.93 -19.10
CA ILE A 49 5.69 -2.19 -18.58
C ILE A 49 6.44 -3.15 -19.49
N GLU A 50 7.77 -3.00 -19.52
CA GLU A 50 8.65 -3.92 -20.23
C GLU A 50 8.44 -5.37 -19.75
N PRO A 51 8.27 -6.34 -20.66
CA PRO A 51 8.17 -7.76 -20.30
C PRO A 51 9.44 -8.25 -19.59
N GLU A 52 9.26 -9.10 -18.58
CA GLU A 52 10.37 -9.68 -17.82
C GLU A 52 11.09 -10.81 -18.55
N SER A 53 10.42 -11.47 -19.49
CA SER A 53 10.99 -12.55 -20.30
C SER A 53 11.36 -12.01 -21.67
N GLU A 54 12.61 -12.25 -22.08
CA GLU A 54 13.07 -12.00 -23.44
C GLU A 54 12.63 -13.14 -24.41
N ASN A 55 12.02 -14.22 -23.89
CA ASN A 55 11.52 -15.31 -24.69
C ASN A 55 10.20 -14.93 -25.38
N GLU A 56 10.30 -14.56 -26.67
CA GLU A 56 9.16 -14.20 -27.51
C GLU A 56 8.04 -15.25 -27.50
N GLY A 57 8.38 -16.54 -27.41
CA GLY A 57 7.40 -17.63 -27.36
C GLY A 57 6.59 -17.67 -26.05
N GLU A 58 7.21 -17.34 -24.91
CA GLU A 58 6.48 -17.22 -23.64
C GLU A 58 5.62 -15.96 -23.60
N VAL A 59 6.16 -14.84 -24.08
CA VAL A 59 5.42 -13.58 -24.18
C VAL A 59 4.17 -13.76 -25.05
N ALA A 60 4.30 -14.43 -26.19
CA ALA A 60 3.17 -14.76 -27.07
C ALA A 60 2.13 -15.69 -26.42
N ARG A 61 2.56 -16.66 -25.60
CA ARG A 61 1.63 -17.54 -24.85
C ARG A 61 0.84 -16.78 -23.80
N VAL A 62 1.51 -15.92 -23.04
CA VAL A 62 0.87 -15.05 -22.04
C VAL A 62 -0.11 -14.11 -22.73
N ASP A 63 0.30 -13.51 -23.84
CA ASP A 63 -0.54 -12.61 -24.61
C ASP A 63 -1.78 -13.31 -25.19
N ASN A 64 -1.62 -14.52 -25.73
CA ASN A 64 -2.74 -15.34 -26.18
C ASN A 64 -3.70 -15.70 -25.04
N LEU A 65 -3.21 -15.92 -23.82
CA LEU A 65 -4.06 -16.15 -22.65
C LEU A 65 -4.94 -14.92 -22.34
N PHE A 66 -4.39 -13.71 -22.47
CA PHE A 66 -5.14 -12.47 -22.27
C PHE A 66 -6.12 -12.20 -23.40
N LYS A 67 -5.71 -12.35 -24.66
CA LYS A 67 -6.57 -12.14 -25.84
C LYS A 67 -7.78 -13.06 -25.89
N ASN A 68 -7.61 -14.32 -25.46
CA ASN A 68 -8.70 -15.30 -25.43
C ASN A 68 -9.60 -15.15 -24.20
N SER A 69 -9.22 -14.34 -23.21
CA SER A 69 -10.04 -14.05 -22.05
C SER A 69 -10.97 -12.87 -22.34
N SER A 70 -12.27 -13.02 -22.08
CA SER A 70 -13.23 -11.90 -22.15
C SER A 70 -12.83 -10.71 -21.26
N VAL A 71 -12.10 -11.00 -20.18
CA VAL A 71 -11.55 -10.03 -19.24
C VAL A 71 -10.40 -9.23 -19.87
N GLY A 72 -9.62 -9.86 -20.75
CA GLY A 72 -8.43 -9.27 -21.38
C GLY A 72 -8.71 -8.42 -22.62
N GLN A 73 -9.97 -8.35 -23.08
CA GLN A 73 -10.37 -7.55 -24.24
C GLN A 73 -10.43 -6.04 -23.95
N SER A 74 -10.58 -5.66 -22.68
CA SER A 74 -10.61 -4.27 -22.24
C SER A 74 -9.27 -3.88 -21.63
N VAL A 75 -8.50 -3.05 -22.34
CA VAL A 75 -7.23 -2.50 -21.84
C VAL A 75 -7.50 -1.26 -21.00
N PHE A 76 -7.14 -1.30 -19.72
CA PHE A 76 -7.22 -0.13 -18.84
C PHE A 76 -5.85 0.22 -18.24
N ILE A 77 -5.50 1.51 -18.29
CA ILE A 77 -4.33 2.06 -17.61
C ILE A 77 -4.82 2.81 -16.37
N PRO A 78 -4.30 2.53 -15.17
CA PRO A 78 -4.73 3.22 -13.98
C PRO A 78 -4.51 4.73 -14.11
N TYR A 79 -5.59 5.48 -14.00
CA TYR A 79 -5.56 6.93 -13.94
C TYR A 79 -5.52 7.38 -12.47
N VAL A 80 -4.57 8.24 -12.13
CA VAL A 80 -4.50 8.87 -10.81
C VAL A 80 -4.71 10.36 -10.97
N GLU A 81 -5.80 10.85 -10.39
CA GLU A 81 -6.16 12.26 -10.44
C GLU A 81 -5.15 13.15 -9.69
N GLN A 82 -4.92 14.35 -10.21
CA GLN A 82 -4.00 15.31 -9.59
C GLN A 82 -4.42 15.73 -8.17
N ARG A 83 -5.73 15.85 -7.90
CA ARG A 83 -6.21 16.17 -6.55
C ARG A 83 -5.88 15.09 -5.52
N VAL A 84 -5.85 13.83 -5.96
CA VAL A 84 -5.49 12.68 -5.11
C VAL A 84 -4.00 12.74 -4.78
N LEU A 85 -3.16 13.05 -5.77
CA LEU A 85 -1.72 13.27 -5.58
C LEU A 85 -1.45 14.42 -4.60
N ALA A 86 -2.06 15.59 -4.82
CA ALA A 86 -1.89 16.76 -3.95
C ALA A 86 -2.31 16.47 -2.49
N LYS A 87 -3.43 15.78 -2.29
CA LYS A 87 -3.89 15.36 -0.96
C LYS A 87 -2.84 14.49 -0.24
N PHE A 88 -2.15 13.61 -0.95
CA PHE A 88 -1.15 12.73 -0.34
C PHE A 88 0.18 13.44 -0.11
N GLU A 89 0.60 14.32 -1.00
CA GLU A 89 1.79 15.16 -0.80
C GLU A 89 1.66 16.01 0.46
N ASN A 90 0.48 16.60 0.69
CA ASN A 90 0.20 17.41 1.88
C ASN A 90 0.19 16.60 3.20
N ARG A 91 0.16 15.27 3.13
CA ARG A 91 0.18 14.38 4.31
C ARG A 91 1.56 13.78 4.57
N LEU A 92 2.55 14.12 3.75
CA LEU A 92 3.91 13.62 3.92
C LEU A 92 4.58 14.24 5.16
N PRO A 93 5.50 13.51 5.80
CA PRO A 93 6.37 14.09 6.83
C PRO A 93 7.17 15.27 6.29
N GLU A 94 7.41 16.29 7.12
CA GLU A 94 8.16 17.51 6.75
C GLU A 94 9.58 17.20 6.25
N GLU A 95 10.15 16.07 6.66
CA GLU A 95 11.48 15.64 6.25
C GLU A 95 11.54 15.19 4.79
N ILE A 96 10.40 14.98 4.12
CA ILE A 96 10.32 14.51 2.73
C ILE A 96 10.14 15.71 1.81
N THR A 97 11.13 15.91 0.94
CA THR A 97 11.13 17.00 -0.02
C THR A 97 10.47 16.57 -1.34
N PRO A 98 9.95 17.51 -2.14
CA PRO A 98 9.51 17.22 -3.50
C PRO A 98 10.59 16.56 -4.37
N ASP A 99 11.86 16.89 -4.11
CA ASP A 99 13.01 16.30 -4.81
C ASP A 99 13.18 14.81 -4.50
N ASP A 100 12.96 14.39 -3.25
CA ASP A 100 13.00 12.96 -2.87
C ASP A 100 11.93 12.15 -3.65
N ILE A 101 10.74 12.71 -3.81
CA ILE A 101 9.63 12.11 -4.56
C ILE A 101 9.99 12.05 -6.05
N SER A 102 10.54 13.14 -6.59
CA SER A 102 10.97 13.22 -7.98
C SER A 102 12.06 12.19 -8.29
N GLU A 103 13.09 12.09 -7.46
CA GLU A 103 14.17 11.11 -7.61
C GLU A 103 13.64 9.67 -7.56
N CYS A 104 12.74 9.36 -6.62
CA CYS A 104 12.11 8.05 -6.52
C CYS A 104 11.26 7.74 -7.76
N ARG A 105 10.49 8.71 -8.25
CA ARG A 105 9.70 8.58 -9.49
C ARG A 105 10.60 8.31 -10.71
N GLU A 106 11.69 9.06 -10.87
CA GLU A 106 12.62 8.87 -11.99
C GLU A 106 13.28 7.49 -11.94
N LYS A 107 13.65 6.99 -10.75
CA LYS A 107 14.15 5.61 -10.59
C LYS A 107 13.12 4.58 -11.02
N LEU A 108 11.85 4.76 -10.63
CA LEU A 108 10.75 3.87 -11.02
C LEU A 108 10.50 3.91 -12.53
N LEU A 109 10.45 5.10 -13.14
CA LEU A 109 10.30 5.27 -14.58
C LEU A 109 11.45 4.64 -15.34
N LYS A 110 12.71 4.86 -14.92
CA LYS A 110 13.86 4.22 -15.56
C LYS A 110 13.79 2.69 -15.52
N THR A 111 13.20 2.13 -14.45
CA THR A 111 13.07 0.68 -14.27
C THR A 111 11.93 0.10 -15.11
N TRP A 112 10.78 0.78 -15.17
CA TRP A 112 9.53 0.19 -15.69
C TRP A 112 9.04 0.82 -17.01
N TRP A 113 9.56 1.99 -17.37
CA TRP A 113 9.21 2.78 -18.56
C TRP A 113 10.44 3.52 -19.11
N SER A 114 11.48 2.74 -19.45
CA SER A 114 12.71 3.29 -20.01
C SER A 114 12.47 3.91 -21.39
N SER A 115 13.32 4.85 -21.82
CA SER A 115 13.27 5.40 -23.18
C SER A 115 13.46 4.34 -24.27
N LYS A 116 14.21 3.27 -23.96
CA LYS A 116 14.37 2.11 -24.84
C LYS A 116 13.06 1.34 -24.97
N TRP A 117 12.38 1.11 -23.85
CA TRP A 117 11.09 0.42 -23.83
C TRP A 117 10.01 1.26 -24.52
N SER A 118 9.90 2.56 -24.22
CA SER A 118 8.87 3.42 -24.84
C SER A 118 8.99 3.57 -26.35
N ALA A 119 10.20 3.37 -26.90
CA ALA A 119 10.45 3.32 -28.34
C ALA A 119 9.92 2.03 -28.98
N ARG A 120 10.15 0.86 -28.36
CA ARG A 120 9.72 -0.45 -28.88
C ARG A 120 8.35 -0.92 -28.38
N ALA A 121 7.77 -0.22 -27.42
CA ALA A 121 6.48 -0.57 -26.82
C ALA A 121 5.38 -0.66 -27.88
N GLN A 122 5.40 0.20 -28.90
CA GLN A 122 4.42 0.16 -29.99
C GLN A 122 4.49 -1.16 -30.80
N GLU A 123 5.69 -1.69 -31.01
CA GLU A 123 5.90 -2.96 -31.72
C GLU A 123 5.57 -4.17 -30.85
N SER A 124 5.79 -4.03 -29.53
CA SER A 124 5.66 -5.12 -28.55
C SER A 124 4.27 -5.19 -27.90
N LEU A 125 3.49 -4.11 -27.93
CA LEU A 125 2.16 -4.05 -27.33
C LEU A 125 1.10 -4.29 -28.41
N PRO A 126 0.14 -5.20 -28.20
CA PRO A 126 -0.92 -5.50 -29.15
C PRO A 126 -2.02 -4.43 -29.09
N TRP A 127 -1.65 -3.15 -29.10
CA TRP A 127 -2.54 -2.00 -28.99
C TRP A 127 -2.57 -1.28 -30.34
N PRO A 128 -3.56 -1.58 -31.21
CA PRO A 128 -3.57 -1.09 -32.59
C PRO A 128 -3.55 0.44 -32.71
N CYS A 129 -3.89 1.15 -31.63
CA CYS A 129 -4.02 2.61 -31.58
C CYS A 129 -2.97 3.28 -30.68
N PHE A 130 -1.86 2.62 -30.30
CA PHE A 130 -0.83 3.21 -29.45
C PHE A 130 0.05 4.23 -30.19
N GLU A 131 -0.58 5.28 -30.71
CA GLU A 131 0.04 6.33 -31.51
C GLU A 131 -0.51 7.71 -31.11
N GLY A 132 0.23 8.76 -31.48
CA GLY A 132 -0.19 10.16 -31.34
C GLY A 132 -0.72 10.49 -29.94
N LYS A 133 -1.97 10.95 -29.87
CA LYS A 133 -2.61 11.40 -28.62
C LYS A 133 -2.74 10.29 -27.57
N MET A 134 -2.98 9.04 -27.98
CA MET A 134 -3.12 7.93 -27.04
C MET A 134 -1.79 7.66 -26.34
N LYS A 135 -0.68 7.59 -27.09
CA LYS A 135 0.65 7.39 -26.51
C LYS A 135 0.98 8.45 -25.46
N SER A 136 0.75 9.73 -25.77
CA SER A 136 0.98 10.82 -24.82
C SER A 136 0.08 10.73 -23.58
N GLN A 137 -1.19 10.33 -23.74
CA GLN A 137 -2.11 10.14 -22.61
C GLN A 137 -1.61 9.01 -21.69
N VAL A 138 -1.26 7.86 -22.28
CA VAL A 138 -0.70 6.72 -21.53
C VAL A 138 0.57 7.11 -20.78
N GLU A 139 1.48 7.84 -21.41
CA GLU A 139 2.71 8.32 -20.77
C GLU A 139 2.40 9.20 -19.55
N ASN A 140 1.47 10.16 -19.70
CA ASN A 140 1.05 11.05 -18.61
C ASN A 140 0.40 10.29 -17.44
N ASP A 141 -0.46 9.32 -17.75
CA ASP A 141 -1.14 8.49 -16.76
C ASP A 141 -0.14 7.61 -16.01
N PHE A 142 0.84 7.05 -16.74
CA PHE A 142 1.89 6.25 -16.15
C PHE A 142 2.85 7.06 -15.28
N ILE A 143 3.21 8.28 -15.69
CA ILE A 143 3.97 9.22 -14.86
C ILE A 143 3.20 9.55 -13.57
N SER A 144 1.89 9.77 -13.67
CA SER A 144 1.03 10.06 -12.52
C SER A 144 0.95 8.86 -11.57
N LEU A 145 0.84 7.65 -12.10
CA LEU A 145 0.90 6.40 -11.33
C LEU A 145 2.26 6.23 -10.62
N MET A 146 3.37 6.47 -11.31
CA MET A 146 4.71 6.39 -10.71
C MET A 146 4.93 7.44 -9.65
N LYS A 147 4.38 8.65 -9.83
CA LYS A 147 4.38 9.69 -8.80
C LYS A 147 3.58 9.26 -7.58
N TRP A 148 2.40 8.66 -7.76
CA TRP A 148 1.60 8.12 -6.66
C TRP A 148 2.35 7.06 -5.87
N ILE A 149 3.06 6.16 -6.56
CA ILE A 149 3.91 5.14 -5.93
C ILE A 149 5.07 5.80 -5.17
N ALA A 150 5.73 6.78 -5.79
CA ALA A 150 6.87 7.48 -5.21
C ALA A 150 6.51 8.21 -3.91
N VAL A 151 5.32 8.82 -3.83
CA VAL A 151 4.80 9.43 -2.59
C VAL A 151 4.73 8.42 -1.43
N VAL A 152 4.53 7.12 -1.71
CA VAL A 152 4.52 6.08 -0.67
C VAL A 152 5.93 5.58 -0.36
N LYS A 153 6.74 5.39 -1.40
CA LYS A 153 8.03 4.70 -1.33
C LYS A 153 9.17 5.61 -0.89
N ALA A 154 9.22 6.85 -1.35
CA ALA A 154 10.30 7.80 -1.07
C ALA A 154 10.56 8.01 0.44
N PRO A 155 9.54 8.11 1.32
CA PRO A 155 9.78 8.19 2.76
C PRO A 155 10.48 6.96 3.34
N MET A 156 10.22 5.78 2.79
CA MET A 156 10.83 4.53 3.24
C MET A 156 12.26 4.35 2.70
N ASP A 157 12.59 4.98 1.57
CA ASP A 157 13.94 4.95 0.99
C ASP A 157 14.97 5.70 1.85
N LYS A 158 14.54 6.54 2.81
CA LYS A 158 15.42 7.24 3.78
C LYS A 158 16.00 6.35 4.89
N GLY A 159 15.76 5.03 4.80
CA GLY A 159 16.31 4.05 5.72
C GLY A 159 15.26 3.57 6.71
N VAL A 160 14.90 2.30 6.58
CA VAL A 160 13.99 1.60 7.47
C VAL A 160 14.64 0.30 7.93
N ALA A 161 14.32 -0.12 9.14
CA ALA A 161 14.65 -1.43 9.67
C ALA A 161 13.39 -2.09 10.22
N PHE A 162 13.31 -3.41 10.15
CA PHE A 162 12.20 -4.19 10.71
C PHE A 162 12.73 -4.99 11.90
N ARG A 163 12.60 -4.40 13.10
CA ARG A 163 13.16 -4.92 14.35
C ARG A 163 12.20 -5.89 14.99
N LYS A 164 12.65 -7.09 15.37
CA LYS A 164 11.85 -7.96 16.25
C LYS A 164 11.65 -7.27 17.59
N VAL A 165 10.45 -7.41 18.16
CA VAL A 165 10.10 -6.81 19.44
C VAL A 165 9.65 -7.84 20.46
N LYS A 166 9.82 -7.49 21.75
CA LYS A 166 9.34 -8.26 22.89
C LYS A 166 8.65 -7.35 23.91
N LEU A 167 7.81 -7.94 24.76
CA LEU A 167 7.24 -7.24 25.90
C LEU A 167 8.25 -7.20 27.06
N ALA A 168 8.60 -6.00 27.52
CA ALA A 168 9.44 -5.79 28.69
C ALA A 168 8.62 -5.89 29.98
N SER A 169 9.31 -6.02 31.12
CA SER A 169 8.72 -6.16 32.46
C SER A 169 7.81 -5.00 32.85
N ASP A 170 8.02 -3.82 32.26
CA ASP A 170 7.24 -2.61 32.47
C ASP A 170 6.09 -2.43 31.45
N SER A 171 5.68 -3.51 30.78
CA SER A 171 4.62 -3.54 29.76
C SER A 171 4.90 -2.75 28.48
N ARG A 172 6.11 -2.23 28.30
CA ARG A 172 6.53 -1.58 27.05
C ARG A 172 6.98 -2.60 26.03
N VAL A 173 6.69 -2.33 24.77
CA VAL A 173 7.22 -3.13 23.64
C VAL A 173 8.57 -2.55 23.24
N VAL A 174 9.62 -3.35 23.33
CA VAL A 174 11.00 -2.94 23.07
C VAL A 174 11.64 -3.81 21.99
N PRO A 175 12.53 -3.25 21.15
CA PRO A 175 13.29 -4.04 20.21
C PRO A 175 14.19 -5.06 20.94
N VAL A 176 14.42 -6.20 20.30
CA VAL A 176 15.40 -7.21 20.75
C VAL A 176 16.77 -6.84 20.15
N ASP A 177 17.61 -7.82 19.84
CA ASP A 177 18.93 -7.59 19.24
C ASP A 177 18.78 -7.29 17.73
N VAL A 178 19.75 -6.58 17.17
CA VAL A 178 19.88 -6.31 15.74
C VAL A 178 20.01 -7.61 14.93
N ALA A 179 20.60 -8.64 15.54
CA ALA A 179 20.70 -9.97 14.93
C ALA A 179 19.34 -10.65 14.66
N ASP A 180 18.28 -10.19 15.34
CA ASP A 180 16.92 -10.72 15.20
C ASP A 180 16.06 -9.93 14.19
N ASP A 181 16.66 -9.07 13.36
CA ASP A 181 15.93 -8.34 12.32
C ASP A 181 15.21 -9.29 11.35
N PHE A 182 14.15 -8.79 10.69
CA PHE A 182 13.38 -9.60 9.77
C PHE A 182 14.28 -10.17 8.64
N PRO A 183 14.31 -11.50 8.45
CA PRO A 183 15.34 -12.16 7.62
C PRO A 183 15.27 -11.76 6.14
N GLU A 184 14.06 -11.50 5.63
CA GLU A 184 13.84 -11.10 4.24
C GLU A 184 13.49 -9.63 4.12
N PHE A 185 14.46 -8.74 4.38
CA PHE A 185 14.27 -7.29 4.34
C PHE A 185 13.57 -6.82 3.06
N LYS A 186 13.96 -7.36 1.90
CA LYS A 186 13.36 -7.00 0.59
C LYS A 186 11.86 -7.34 0.58
N THR A 187 11.46 -8.51 1.06
CA THR A 187 10.04 -8.89 1.13
C THR A 187 9.29 -7.95 2.07
N ALA A 188 9.81 -7.72 3.28
CA ALA A 188 9.16 -6.84 4.25
C ALA A 188 9.02 -5.39 3.76
N PHE A 189 10.07 -4.85 3.14
CA PHE A 189 10.05 -3.51 2.55
C PHE A 189 8.93 -3.37 1.52
N HIS A 190 8.85 -4.30 0.56
CA HIS A 190 7.85 -4.23 -0.51
C HIS A 190 6.43 -4.44 0.00
N MET A 191 6.22 -5.42 0.88
CA MET A 191 4.88 -5.66 1.44
C MET A 191 4.42 -4.50 2.33
N MET A 192 5.33 -3.85 3.05
CA MET A 192 5.01 -2.65 3.83
C MET A 192 4.73 -1.42 2.95
N VAL A 193 5.49 -1.21 1.88
CA VAL A 193 5.17 -0.19 0.85
C VAL A 193 3.76 -0.46 0.30
N PHE A 194 3.45 -1.71 -0.02
CA PHE A 194 2.17 -2.08 -0.57
C PHE A 194 1.02 -1.91 0.44
N ALA A 195 1.20 -2.32 1.70
CA ALA A 195 0.25 -2.06 2.78
C ALA A 195 -0.02 -0.54 2.94
N LYS A 196 1.02 0.30 2.85
CA LYS A 196 0.86 1.76 2.87
C LYS A 196 0.13 2.31 1.63
N MET A 197 0.20 1.64 0.48
CA MET A 197 -0.64 1.97 -0.68
C MET A 197 -2.09 1.58 -0.44
N LEU A 198 -2.36 0.40 0.11
CA LEU A 198 -3.72 -0.04 0.45
C LEU A 198 -4.39 0.90 1.46
N ALA A 199 -3.64 1.39 2.46
CA ALA A 199 -4.13 2.38 3.42
C ALA A 199 -4.64 3.67 2.76
N ARG A 200 -4.26 3.97 1.51
CA ARG A 200 -4.73 5.14 0.75
C ARG A 200 -6.06 4.90 0.03
N GLN A 201 -6.54 3.66 -0.03
CA GLN A 201 -7.86 3.30 -0.59
C GLN A 201 -9.00 3.47 0.43
N THR A 202 -8.69 3.86 1.67
CA THR A 202 -9.69 4.04 2.72
C THR A 202 -10.70 5.14 2.39
N ASP A 203 -11.95 4.90 2.79
CA ASP A 203 -13.00 5.92 2.83
C ASP A 203 -12.87 6.85 4.05
N ASP A 204 -12.00 6.51 5.02
CA ASP A 204 -11.79 7.31 6.23
C ASP A 204 -10.92 8.54 5.92
N PRO A 205 -11.45 9.76 6.07
CA PRO A 205 -10.69 10.98 5.80
C PRO A 205 -9.52 11.17 6.77
N LYS A 206 -9.57 10.60 7.97
CA LYS A 206 -8.60 10.81 9.05
C LYS A 206 -7.51 9.73 9.08
N THR A 207 -7.89 8.45 9.04
CA THR A 207 -6.95 7.34 9.27
C THR A 207 -7.08 6.25 8.22
N GLY A 208 -5.99 6.02 7.48
CA GLY A 208 -5.83 4.85 6.62
C GLY A 208 -5.04 3.75 7.31
N VAL A 209 -5.51 2.52 7.19
CA VAL A 209 -4.85 1.28 7.60
C VAL A 209 -4.88 0.32 6.42
N GLY A 210 -3.76 -0.33 6.15
CA GLY A 210 -3.64 -1.34 5.11
C GLY A 210 -3.00 -2.61 5.64
N ALA A 211 -3.38 -3.74 5.05
CA ALA A 211 -3.03 -5.09 5.45
C ALA A 211 -2.68 -5.93 4.22
N VAL A 212 -1.59 -6.70 4.29
CA VAL A 212 -1.18 -7.67 3.28
C VAL A 212 -0.85 -8.98 3.98
N ILE A 213 -1.44 -10.09 3.53
CA ILE A 213 -1.14 -11.42 4.04
C ILE A 213 -0.36 -12.16 2.95
N VAL A 214 0.80 -12.70 3.33
CA VAL A 214 1.58 -13.59 2.46
C VAL A 214 1.75 -14.96 3.09
N LYS A 215 1.91 -15.99 2.28
CA LYS A 215 2.19 -17.36 2.73
C LYS A 215 3.14 -18.06 1.77
N GLY A 216 3.88 -19.05 2.29
CA GLY A 216 4.76 -19.93 1.51
C GLY A 216 6.23 -19.52 1.55
N ARG A 217 7.10 -20.44 1.09
CA ARG A 217 8.56 -20.22 1.00
C ARG A 217 8.93 -19.16 -0.03
N VAL A 218 8.15 -19.12 -1.12
CA VAL A 218 8.12 -17.99 -2.04
C VAL A 218 6.92 -17.18 -1.59
N PRO A 219 7.10 -15.91 -1.18
CA PRO A 219 6.01 -15.14 -0.58
C PRO A 219 4.92 -14.89 -1.62
N GLU A 220 3.85 -15.68 -1.54
CA GLU A 220 2.65 -15.50 -2.33
C GLU A 220 1.68 -14.62 -1.54
N ILE A 221 1.16 -13.57 -2.18
CA ILE A 221 0.09 -12.77 -1.59
C ILE A 221 -1.17 -13.63 -1.54
N VAL A 222 -1.76 -13.76 -0.37
CA VAL A 222 -2.96 -14.56 -0.11
C VAL A 222 -4.18 -13.66 0.05
N SER A 223 -3.97 -12.47 0.61
CA SER A 223 -5.04 -11.53 0.84
C SER A 223 -4.54 -10.10 1.01
N LEU A 224 -5.45 -9.16 0.77
CA LEU A 224 -5.25 -7.72 0.90
C LEU A 224 -6.42 -7.12 1.66
N GLY A 225 -6.17 -6.09 2.44
CA GLY A 225 -7.21 -5.36 3.15
C GLY A 225 -6.85 -3.92 3.40
N TRP A 226 -7.86 -3.07 3.51
CA TRP A 226 -7.76 -1.71 3.99
C TRP A 226 -9.01 -1.40 4.83
N ASN A 227 -8.94 -0.39 5.70
CA ASN A 227 -10.10 -0.02 6.49
C ASN A 227 -11.12 0.77 5.64
N GLY A 228 -12.40 0.51 5.83
CA GLY A 228 -13.47 1.16 5.08
C GLY A 228 -14.84 0.65 5.51
N PHE A 229 -15.89 1.18 4.89
CA PHE A 229 -17.25 0.68 5.12
C PHE A 229 -17.44 -0.69 4.45
N PRO A 230 -18.43 -1.49 4.88
CA PRO A 230 -18.78 -2.72 4.21
C PRO A 230 -19.02 -2.49 2.72
N SER A 231 -18.67 -3.49 1.90
CA SER A 231 -18.92 -3.41 0.45
C SER A 231 -20.40 -3.12 0.18
N LYS A 232 -20.66 -2.24 -0.80
CA LYS A 232 -22.01 -1.76 -1.20
C LYS A 232 -22.63 -0.69 -0.30
N ALA A 233 -21.91 -0.19 0.70
CA ALA A 233 -22.31 1.00 1.43
C ALA A 233 -22.56 2.17 0.48
N LEU A 234 -23.76 2.76 0.51
CA LEU A 234 -24.09 3.94 -0.26
C LEU A 234 -23.44 5.19 0.35
N TYR A 235 -23.14 6.19 -0.50
CA TYR A 235 -22.58 7.45 -0.04
C TYR A 235 -23.56 8.14 0.93
N GLY A 236 -23.20 8.23 2.21
CA GLY A 236 -24.05 8.82 3.25
C GLY A 236 -24.89 7.81 4.04
N GLU A 237 -24.78 6.50 3.76
CA GLU A 237 -25.46 5.45 4.54
C GLU A 237 -24.91 5.35 5.98
N PHE A 238 -23.61 5.60 6.14
CA PHE A 238 -22.96 5.58 7.44
C PHE A 238 -22.51 6.99 7.84
N PRO A 239 -22.58 7.32 9.15
CA PRO A 239 -22.02 8.55 9.65
C PRO A 239 -20.52 8.58 9.34
N ARG A 240 -20.09 9.54 8.50
CA ARG A 240 -18.68 9.85 8.29
C ARG A 240 -18.10 10.73 9.40
N ALA A 241 -18.79 10.75 10.53
CA ALA A 241 -18.88 11.89 11.42
C ALA A 241 -17.61 12.11 12.25
N SER A 242 -17.56 13.31 12.83
CA SER A 242 -16.46 13.82 13.64
C SER A 242 -16.37 13.05 14.96
N ASP A 243 -15.28 13.23 15.70
CA ASP A 243 -15.12 12.63 17.03
C ASP A 243 -16.11 13.24 18.07
N ASP A 244 -16.78 14.34 17.69
CA ASP A 244 -17.68 15.15 18.51
C ASP A 244 -19.17 14.73 18.46
N ASP A 245 -19.52 13.75 17.62
CA ASP A 245 -20.92 13.32 17.47
C ASP A 245 -21.31 12.22 18.48
N ASN A 246 -22.62 12.11 18.79
CA ASN A 246 -23.18 11.07 19.68
C ASN A 246 -22.65 9.66 19.35
N ALA A 247 -22.55 8.75 20.33
CA ALA A 247 -21.91 7.43 20.14
C ALA A 247 -22.41 6.61 18.92
N LEU A 248 -23.70 6.73 18.55
CA LEU A 248 -24.29 6.08 17.36
C LEU A 248 -24.01 6.80 16.03
N GLN A 249 -23.60 8.07 16.11
CA GLN A 249 -23.16 8.93 15.02
C GLN A 249 -21.63 8.89 14.83
N LYS A 250 -20.90 8.17 15.67
CA LYS A 250 -19.46 7.93 15.43
C LYS A 250 -19.29 6.97 14.26
N LYS A 251 -18.23 7.15 13.47
CA LYS A 251 -17.88 6.26 12.35
C LYS A 251 -17.46 4.85 12.78
N PHE A 252 -16.91 4.71 13.99
CA PHE A 252 -16.22 3.50 14.44
C PHE A 252 -17.04 2.20 14.44
N PRO A 253 -18.35 2.19 14.77
CA PRO A 253 -19.15 0.96 14.73
C PRO A 253 -19.34 0.37 13.33
N TYR A 254 -19.12 1.15 12.28
CA TYR A 254 -19.45 0.78 10.90
C TYR A 254 -18.22 0.59 10.01
N VAL A 255 -17.02 0.90 10.50
CA VAL A 255 -15.77 0.72 9.75
C VAL A 255 -15.23 -0.68 10.00
N ILE A 256 -15.05 -1.44 8.92
CA ILE A 256 -14.33 -2.72 8.98
C ILE A 256 -12.84 -2.41 8.97
N HIS A 257 -12.09 -3.03 9.87
CA HIS A 257 -10.64 -2.88 9.98
C HIS A 257 -9.92 -3.55 8.82
N ALA A 258 -8.70 -3.09 8.53
CA ALA A 258 -7.90 -3.66 7.43
C ALA A 258 -7.58 -5.14 7.65
N GLU A 259 -7.31 -5.51 8.91
CA GLU A 259 -7.09 -6.87 9.41
C GLU A 259 -8.31 -7.74 9.16
N GLN A 260 -9.49 -7.26 9.54
CA GLN A 260 -10.76 -7.96 9.34
C GLN A 260 -11.01 -8.19 7.85
N ASN A 261 -10.88 -7.14 7.04
CA ASN A 261 -11.05 -7.24 5.60
C ASN A 261 -10.08 -8.24 4.98
N ALA A 262 -8.78 -8.16 5.30
CA ALA A 262 -7.77 -9.10 4.79
C ALA A 262 -8.05 -10.54 5.23
N LEU A 263 -8.51 -10.77 6.47
CA LEU A 263 -8.89 -12.11 6.91
C LEU A 263 -10.15 -12.59 6.19
N LEU A 264 -11.15 -11.76 5.95
CA LEU A 264 -12.42 -12.17 5.33
C LEU A 264 -12.28 -12.55 3.86
N VAL A 265 -11.48 -11.81 3.08
CA VAL A 265 -11.38 -11.98 1.62
C VAL A 265 -10.26 -12.92 1.17
N ARG A 266 -9.60 -13.60 2.11
CA ARG A 266 -8.46 -14.48 1.84
C ARG A 266 -8.82 -15.65 0.93
N ASN A 267 -7.91 -16.01 0.03
CA ASN A 267 -8.08 -17.14 -0.90
C ASN A 267 -7.70 -18.51 -0.29
N VAL A 268 -7.10 -18.56 0.90
CA VAL A 268 -6.77 -19.80 1.62
C VAL A 268 -7.39 -19.81 3.02
N LYS A 269 -7.85 -20.99 3.46
CA LYS A 269 -8.54 -21.12 4.76
C LYS A 269 -7.57 -20.98 5.95
N ASP A 270 -6.43 -21.66 5.87
CA ASP A 270 -5.42 -21.76 6.91
C ASP A 270 -4.24 -20.81 6.64
N LEU A 271 -3.93 -19.94 7.60
CA LEU A 271 -2.81 -18.99 7.55
C LEU A 271 -1.64 -19.40 8.45
N THR A 272 -1.55 -20.68 8.85
CA THR A 272 -0.35 -21.21 9.50
C THR A 272 0.89 -20.88 8.66
N ASP A 273 1.92 -20.36 9.34
CA ASP A 273 3.17 -19.83 8.76
C ASP A 273 3.00 -18.64 7.80
N GLY A 274 1.81 -18.02 7.82
CA GLY A 274 1.54 -16.77 7.13
C GLY A 274 2.14 -15.57 7.86
N ILE A 275 2.54 -14.56 7.09
CA ILE A 275 3.06 -13.29 7.59
C ILE A 275 2.05 -12.20 7.26
N LEU A 276 1.60 -11.48 8.27
CA LEU A 276 0.69 -10.35 8.14
C LEU A 276 1.45 -9.02 8.25
N PHE A 277 1.49 -8.27 7.15
CA PHE A 277 2.03 -6.91 7.09
C PHE A 277 0.93 -5.90 7.31
N LEU A 278 1.09 -5.01 8.29
CA LEU A 278 0.11 -4.00 8.66
C LEU A 278 0.74 -2.62 8.77
N THR A 279 0.04 -1.58 8.32
CA THR A 279 0.53 -0.22 8.51
C THR A 279 0.47 0.25 9.97
N LYS A 280 -0.50 -0.25 10.74
CA LYS A 280 -0.72 0.07 12.16
C LYS A 280 -0.82 -1.21 13.01
N PRO A 281 -0.59 -1.15 14.34
CA PRO A 281 -0.80 -2.29 15.21
C PRO A 281 -2.26 -2.77 15.21
N PRO A 282 -2.50 -4.10 15.29
CA PRO A 282 -3.85 -4.63 15.36
C PRO A 282 -4.50 -4.32 16.70
N CYS A 283 -5.76 -3.90 16.65
CA CYS A 283 -6.55 -3.64 17.86
C CYS A 283 -6.91 -4.94 18.61
N ASP A 284 -7.38 -4.79 19.84
CA ASP A 284 -7.80 -5.90 20.70
C ASP A 284 -8.94 -6.73 20.10
N GLU A 285 -9.81 -6.16 19.27
CA GLU A 285 -10.84 -6.95 18.57
C GLU A 285 -10.26 -7.80 17.44
N CYS A 286 -9.23 -7.30 16.75
CA CYS A 286 -8.59 -8.00 15.64
C CYS A 286 -7.59 -9.06 16.09
N ALA A 287 -6.93 -8.87 17.23
CA ALA A 287 -5.90 -9.79 17.72
C ALA A 287 -6.39 -11.26 17.88
N PRO A 288 -7.57 -11.54 18.48
CA PRO A 288 -8.11 -12.90 18.55
C PRO A 288 -8.36 -13.52 17.17
N MET A 289 -8.83 -12.75 16.19
CA MET A 289 -9.06 -13.24 14.83
C MET A 289 -7.76 -13.59 14.11
N ILE A 290 -6.73 -12.75 14.27
CA ILE A 290 -5.38 -13.02 13.75
C ILE A 290 -4.86 -14.33 14.34
N LYS A 291 -4.92 -14.49 15.66
CA LYS A 291 -4.51 -15.74 16.35
C LYS A 291 -5.29 -16.95 15.84
N LEU A 292 -6.62 -16.86 15.74
CA LEU A 292 -7.47 -17.97 15.29
C LEU A 292 -7.23 -18.36 13.83
N SER A 293 -6.82 -17.40 12.99
CA SER A 293 -6.54 -17.66 11.58
C SER A 293 -5.26 -18.46 11.33
N GLY A 294 -4.41 -18.61 12.35
CA GLY A 294 -3.13 -19.33 12.27
C GLY A 294 -1.92 -18.44 11.98
N VAL A 295 -2.11 -17.11 11.82
CA VAL A 295 -1.00 -16.17 11.63
C VAL A 295 -0.15 -16.12 12.90
N ASN A 296 1.13 -16.47 12.77
CA ASN A 296 2.10 -16.49 13.87
C ASN A 296 3.12 -15.35 13.79
N THR A 297 3.19 -14.63 12.66
CA THR A 297 4.15 -13.55 12.43
C THR A 297 3.45 -12.30 11.91
N ILE A 298 3.72 -11.16 12.55
CA ILE A 298 3.23 -9.85 12.10
C ILE A 298 4.39 -8.87 11.90
N VAL A 299 4.26 -8.01 10.89
CA VAL A 299 5.19 -6.91 10.62
C VAL A 299 4.40 -5.62 10.56
N ILE A 300 4.63 -4.71 11.52
CA ILE A 300 3.84 -3.50 11.71
C ILE A 300 4.62 -2.23 11.34
N GLY A 301 3.98 -1.30 10.65
CA GLY A 301 4.58 -0.06 10.14
C GLY A 301 4.68 1.07 11.18
N GLU A 302 4.00 0.96 12.31
CA GLU A 302 4.00 1.94 13.39
C GLU A 302 4.30 1.25 14.73
N LYS A 303 4.87 2.01 15.67
CA LYS A 303 5.14 1.52 17.03
C LYS A 303 3.84 1.28 17.79
N ILE A 304 3.80 0.20 18.57
CA ILE A 304 2.70 -0.05 19.51
C ILE A 304 2.75 1.02 20.61
N LYS A 305 1.78 1.95 20.59
CA LYS A 305 1.66 3.01 21.59
C LYS A 305 0.93 2.50 22.84
N GLU A 306 1.18 3.16 23.97
CA GLU A 306 0.32 3.02 25.15
C GLU A 306 -1.07 3.59 24.84
N SER A 307 -2.12 2.90 25.27
CA SER A 307 -3.50 3.41 25.12
C SER A 307 -3.67 4.63 26.03
N GLN A 308 -3.81 5.81 25.43
CA GLN A 308 -4.05 7.08 26.16
C GLN A 308 -5.54 7.33 26.43
N GLY A 309 -6.33 6.26 26.68
CA GLY A 309 -7.76 6.40 26.98
C GLY A 309 -8.64 6.69 25.76
N GLY A 310 -8.20 6.28 24.55
CA GLY A 310 -9.03 6.30 23.34
C GLY A 310 -9.85 5.01 23.14
N GLU A 311 -10.71 4.99 22.12
CA GLU A 311 -11.59 3.86 21.79
C GLU A 311 -10.83 2.60 21.32
N LEU A 312 -9.58 2.73 20.86
CA LEU A 312 -8.73 1.59 20.43
C LEU A 312 -7.70 1.20 21.49
N SER A 313 -7.64 -0.11 21.79
CA SER A 313 -6.70 -0.73 22.72
C SER A 313 -5.83 -1.78 22.01
N TYR A 314 -4.60 -1.95 22.51
CA TYR A 314 -3.56 -2.84 21.96
C TYR A 314 -2.99 -3.79 23.04
N LYS A 315 -3.77 -4.06 24.10
CA LYS A 315 -3.32 -4.87 25.24
C LYS A 315 -3.16 -6.34 24.86
N LEU A 316 -4.10 -6.89 24.09
CA LEU A 316 -4.09 -8.30 23.72
C LEU A 316 -2.92 -8.62 22.79
N ILE A 317 -2.61 -7.75 21.82
CA ILE A 317 -1.47 -8.00 20.95
C ILE A 317 -0.15 -7.94 21.72
N LYS A 318 -0.01 -7.02 22.70
CA LYS A 318 1.15 -6.99 23.60
C LYS A 318 1.29 -8.29 24.40
N GLU A 319 0.19 -8.81 24.93
CA GLU A 319 0.17 -10.08 25.65
C GLU A 319 0.58 -11.25 24.74
N TYR A 320 0.07 -11.29 23.50
CA TYR A 320 0.44 -12.35 22.55
C TYR A 320 1.92 -12.30 22.17
N ILE A 321 2.50 -11.10 22.06
CA ILE A 321 3.95 -10.92 21.89
C ILE A 321 4.72 -11.38 23.13
N GLY A 322 4.27 -10.98 24.33
CA GLY A 322 4.90 -11.34 25.59
C GLY A 322 4.91 -12.84 25.87
N ASN A 323 3.83 -13.53 25.50
CA ASN A 323 3.67 -14.98 25.65
C ASN A 323 4.30 -15.78 24.48
N GLY A 324 4.91 -15.12 23.50
CA GLY A 324 5.51 -15.78 22.33
C GLY A 324 4.50 -16.44 21.38
N ILE A 325 3.21 -16.09 21.48
CA ILE A 325 2.15 -16.59 20.60
C ILE A 325 2.30 -15.97 19.20
N ILE A 326 2.65 -14.68 19.15
CA ILE A 326 2.88 -13.95 17.90
C ILE A 326 4.28 -13.37 17.92
N THR A 327 5.05 -13.67 16.88
CA THR A 327 6.30 -12.96 16.59
C THR A 327 5.97 -11.64 15.93
N CYS A 328 6.44 -10.52 16.50
CA CYS A 328 6.18 -9.18 15.97
C CYS A 328 7.47 -8.50 15.57
N TYR A 329 7.44 -7.87 14.39
CA TYR A 329 8.48 -6.97 13.89
C TYR A 329 7.92 -5.56 13.73
N GLN A 330 8.63 -4.55 14.25
CA GLN A 330 8.27 -3.15 14.12
C GLN A 330 9.17 -2.44 13.11
N MET A 331 8.56 -1.67 12.22
CA MET A 331 9.27 -0.76 11.34
C MET A 331 9.80 0.44 12.15
N GLU A 332 11.09 0.68 12.04
CA GLU A 332 11.75 1.87 12.57
C GLU A 332 12.41 2.65 11.42
N THR A 333 12.15 3.95 11.37
CA THR A 333 12.86 4.86 10.46
C THR A 333 14.20 5.22 11.09
N THR A 334 15.31 4.98 10.38
CA THR A 334 16.62 5.45 10.82
C THR A 334 16.64 6.96 10.68
N LYS A 335 16.60 7.69 11.80
CA LYS A 335 16.80 9.14 11.76
C LYS A 335 18.24 9.37 11.30
N THR A 336 18.43 9.82 10.05
CA THR A 336 19.70 10.44 9.66
C THR A 336 19.87 11.64 10.58
N PRO A 337 20.94 11.73 11.39
CA PRO A 337 21.16 12.92 12.19
C PRO A 337 21.22 14.09 11.22
N ALA A 338 20.29 15.04 11.36
CA ALA A 338 20.34 16.28 10.62
C ALA A 338 21.78 16.81 10.74
N LYS A 339 22.45 17.04 9.60
CA LYS A 339 23.68 17.84 9.60
C LYS A 339 23.29 19.14 10.28
N ARG A 340 23.64 19.30 11.56
CA ARG A 340 23.79 20.63 12.14
C ARG A 340 24.82 21.27 11.22
N LEU A 341 24.37 22.15 10.31
CA LEU A 341 25.27 23.20 9.85
C LEU A 341 25.81 23.79 11.14
N ALA A 342 27.11 23.62 11.37
CA ALA A 342 27.78 24.31 12.44
C ALA A 342 27.55 25.79 12.15
N SER A 343 26.55 26.37 12.82
CA SER A 343 26.39 27.81 12.89
C SER A 343 27.67 28.28 13.56
N ASP A 344 28.58 28.82 12.74
CA ASP A 344 29.82 29.43 13.18
C ASP A 344 29.50 30.38 14.36
N PRO A 345 30.17 30.24 15.53
CA PRO A 345 29.95 31.07 16.69
C PRO A 345 30.06 32.58 16.40
N GLU A 346 30.79 32.99 15.37
CA GLU A 346 30.88 34.39 14.95
C GLU A 346 29.59 34.91 14.31
N THR A 347 28.86 34.08 13.55
CA THR A 347 27.59 34.49 12.93
C THR A 347 26.54 34.82 13.98
N ARG A 348 26.56 34.14 15.13
CA ARG A 348 25.64 34.37 16.26
C ARG A 348 25.95 35.65 17.05
N LYS A 349 27.17 36.18 16.97
CA LYS A 349 27.54 37.46 17.59
C LYS A 349 27.09 38.66 16.75
N ARG A 350 27.17 38.58 15.41
CA ARG A 350 26.76 39.69 14.52
C ARG A 350 25.25 39.98 14.55
N LEU A 351 24.42 38.97 14.74
CA LEU A 351 22.95 39.10 14.80
C LEU A 351 22.41 39.66 16.14
N LYS A 352 23.26 39.81 17.16
CA LYS A 352 22.86 40.41 18.46
C LYS A 352 23.31 41.86 18.62
N SER A 353 24.04 42.40 17.64
CA SER A 353 24.58 43.76 17.65
C SER A 353 24.06 44.63 16.51
N SER A 354 22.98 44.23 15.85
CA SER A 354 22.32 44.96 14.76
C SER A 354 20.90 45.32 15.12
#